data_AF-A0A9K3PR75-F1
#
_entry.id   AF-A0A9K3PR75-F1
#
_cell.length_a   1.000
_cell.length_b   1.000
_cell.length_c   1.000
_cell.angle_alpha   90.00
_cell.angle_beta   90.00
_cell.angle_gamma   90.00
#
_symmetry.space_group_name_H-M   'P 1'
#
loop_
_entity.id
_entity.type
_entity.pdbx_description
1 polymer ?
#
loop_
_entity_poly.entity_id
_entity_poly.type
_entity_poly.pdbx_seq_one_letter_code
_entity_poly.pdbx_strand_id
1 'polypeptide(L)'
;MVVLSASVCTRQGKALVSRQFVEMNRLRVEGLLAAFPKLIGHAKQHTYVETDAVRYVYQPLENNLYLLLVTTKASNIVEDLGTLRLLAKVVPDVAGGMQEHAINEHAFELIFAFDEVLTAGGYKEDVSLSAIRTNLLMDSHEEKIAKALQQSKEDAARAEMAKKAKALQEEKMAQLRQQFVSGQVPTGPVGRMEGFGGGGMPQQSGGFMDHFQQQHEQPAVQEEYNPYAALQQPKVSAPSAPKVLAKSGMKLGGMGGGKKDSLMAAMAAEDNLFGGASKGGAAADFGFGAPVAPPAAAPSTPLTLVLEEKITVNMSREGGVEACEVKGILNLTANTDVGAAAVISVNKARLPPSFNFATHPKVDKKGYEQQGVLSLKGGKGFPVGRSVGILRWSYGNDDAAPISINCWPENEGSGRILVSIEMELTRKDLVLHDVNILLPLGTAESPAIESIDGQYKHDPTAGMMCWHFDVVDANTNSSGSLEFSVPGNNPEAFFPIQIGFRSETLLCPIEITGVTNSSSGAPIPNQMTKTFMPDSYQIA
;
A
#
# COMPACT_ATOMS: atom_id res chain seq x y z
N MET A 1 -0.22 22.16 14.33
CA MET A 1 -0.69 20.90 13.72
C MET A 1 0.30 20.57 12.64
N VAL A 2 1.15 19.56 12.84
CA VAL A 2 2.02 18.92 11.83
C VAL A 2 2.96 17.89 12.46
N VAL A 3 3.29 16.87 11.67
CA VAL A 3 4.37 15.91 11.91
C VAL A 3 5.70 16.61 11.64
N LEU A 4 6.57 16.70 12.64
CA LEU A 4 7.86 17.36 12.51
C LEU A 4 8.87 16.48 11.76
N SER A 5 8.91 15.20 12.11
CA SER A 5 9.80 14.22 11.48
C SER A 5 9.26 12.80 11.55
N ALA A 6 9.56 11.99 10.55
CA ALA A 6 9.35 10.54 10.53
C ALA A 6 10.70 9.82 10.51
N SER A 7 10.89 8.86 11.40
CA SER A 7 12.18 8.16 11.55
C SER A 7 11.99 6.67 11.77
N VAL A 8 12.87 5.88 11.19
CA VAL A 8 13.09 4.48 11.56
C VAL A 8 14.36 4.41 12.39
N CYS A 9 14.26 3.89 13.60
CA CYS A 9 15.39 3.78 14.52
C CYS A 9 15.47 2.40 15.17
N THR A 10 16.65 2.06 15.68
CA THR A 10 16.83 0.84 16.48
C THR A 10 16.32 1.07 17.91
N ARG A 11 16.18 -0.01 18.69
CA ARG A 11 15.87 0.06 20.13
C ARG A 11 16.80 0.99 20.94
N GLN A 12 18.03 1.21 20.49
CA GLN A 12 18.99 2.09 21.14
C GLN A 12 18.82 3.58 20.76
N GLY A 13 17.84 3.91 19.90
CA GLY A 13 17.59 5.27 19.43
C GLY A 13 18.53 5.71 18.30
N LYS A 14 19.31 4.78 17.73
CA LYS A 14 20.13 5.04 16.53
C LYS A 14 19.20 5.18 15.33
N ALA A 15 19.23 6.33 14.66
CA ALA A 15 18.48 6.56 13.43
C ALA A 15 19.06 5.74 12.28
N LEU A 16 18.22 4.97 11.59
CA LEU A 16 18.54 4.34 10.31
C LEU A 16 18.18 5.29 9.17
N VAL A 17 16.93 5.77 9.19
CA VAL A 17 16.41 6.77 8.27
C VAL A 17 15.63 7.79 9.08
N SER A 18 15.81 9.08 8.79
CA SER A 18 15.04 10.15 9.43
C SER A 18 14.77 11.26 8.42
N ARG A 19 13.49 11.50 8.13
CA ARG A 19 13.02 12.57 7.25
C ARG A 19 12.37 13.66 8.10
N GLN A 20 12.82 14.90 7.93
CA GLN A 20 12.25 16.07 8.58
C GLN A 20 11.37 16.83 7.59
N PHE A 21 10.14 17.15 8.02
CA PHE A 21 9.17 17.92 7.22
C PHE A 21 9.07 19.37 7.65
N VAL A 22 9.68 19.69 8.78
CA VAL A 22 9.84 21.05 9.32
C VAL A 22 11.33 21.26 9.60
N GLU A 23 11.80 22.48 9.39
CA GLU A 23 13.20 22.82 9.60
C GLU A 23 13.61 22.56 11.07
N MET A 24 14.56 21.63 11.25
CA MET A 24 15.07 21.23 12.55
C MET A 24 16.58 21.07 12.46
N ASN A 25 17.30 21.66 13.41
CA ASN A 25 18.74 21.45 13.50
C ASN A 25 19.06 19.99 13.81
N ARG A 26 20.10 19.44 13.18
CA ARG A 26 20.56 18.04 13.33
C ARG A 26 20.70 17.63 14.80
N LEU A 27 21.31 18.49 15.63
CA LEU A 27 21.49 18.24 17.07
C LEU A 27 20.16 18.02 17.80
N ARG A 28 19.11 18.74 17.39
CA ARG A 28 17.78 18.60 17.96
C ARG A 28 17.16 17.27 17.57
N VAL A 29 17.28 16.87 16.30
CA VAL A 29 16.75 15.58 15.81
C VAL A 29 17.44 14.42 16.52
N GLU A 30 18.78 14.39 16.51
CA GLU A 30 19.57 13.35 17.20
C GLU A 30 19.27 13.31 18.70
N GLY A 31 19.12 14.46 19.35
CA GLY A 31 18.74 14.55 20.77
C GLY A 31 17.37 13.95 21.08
N LEU A 32 16.37 14.21 20.22
CA LEU A 32 15.01 13.65 20.38
C LEU A 32 15.01 12.13 20.17
N LEU A 33 15.74 11.64 19.16
CA LEU A 33 15.85 10.20 18.89
C LEU A 33 16.64 9.44 19.96
N ALA A 34 17.70 10.04 20.51
CA ALA A 34 18.48 9.45 21.60
C ALA A 34 17.73 9.44 22.95
N ALA A 35 16.80 10.36 23.15
CA ALA A 35 15.94 10.39 24.34
C ALA A 35 14.84 9.33 24.29
N PHE A 36 14.34 8.99 23.10
CA PHE A 36 13.20 8.10 22.89
C PHE A 36 13.29 6.74 23.63
N PRO A 37 14.41 5.98 23.57
CA PRO A 37 14.52 4.70 24.29
C PRO A 37 14.31 4.80 25.81
N LYS A 38 14.64 5.96 26.40
CA LYS A 38 14.47 6.20 27.84
C LYS A 38 13.01 6.49 28.21
N LEU A 39 12.21 6.90 27.24
CA LEU A 39 10.81 7.29 27.43
C LEU A 39 9.84 6.10 27.31
N ILE A 40 10.18 5.10 26.50
CA ILE A 40 9.34 3.92 26.22
C ILE A 40 9.48 2.79 27.26
N GLY A 41 9.71 3.11 28.53
CA GLY A 41 10.06 2.17 29.60
C GLY A 41 9.31 0.82 29.54
N HIS A 42 9.97 -0.26 29.99
CA HIS A 42 9.65 -1.68 29.77
C HIS A 42 8.21 -2.20 30.03
N ALA A 43 7.23 -1.37 30.40
CA ALA A 43 5.94 -1.81 30.94
C ALA A 43 4.70 -1.01 30.49
N LYS A 44 4.76 -0.18 29.42
CA LYS A 44 3.55 0.53 28.94
C LYS A 44 3.35 0.41 27.44
N GLN A 45 2.26 -0.26 27.04
CA GLN A 45 1.79 -0.36 25.66
C GLN A 45 1.09 0.94 25.19
N HIS A 46 1.72 2.10 25.39
CA HIS A 46 1.20 3.32 24.77
C HIS A 46 1.78 3.44 23.35
N THR A 47 0.92 3.73 22.37
CA THR A 47 1.32 4.01 20.97
C THR A 47 1.85 5.43 20.78
N TYR A 48 1.95 6.21 21.87
CA TYR A 48 2.55 7.52 21.91
C TYR A 48 3.07 7.86 23.31
N VAL A 49 4.07 8.75 23.38
CA VAL A 49 4.58 9.34 24.62
C VAL A 49 4.66 10.85 24.45
N GLU A 50 4.11 11.59 25.40
CA GLU A 50 4.22 13.04 25.42
C GLU A 50 5.36 13.49 26.33
N THR A 51 6.15 14.43 25.82
CA THR A 51 7.14 15.19 26.60
C THR A 51 6.73 16.66 26.63
N ASP A 52 7.47 17.48 27.36
CA ASP A 52 7.14 18.89 27.46
C ASP A 52 7.24 19.64 26.12
N ALA A 53 8.14 19.20 25.24
CA ALA A 53 8.39 19.84 23.94
C ALA A 53 7.62 19.20 22.76
N VAL A 54 7.55 17.87 22.70
CA VAL A 54 7.01 17.12 21.54
C VAL A 54 6.24 15.87 21.97
N ARG A 55 5.37 15.38 21.10
CA ARG A 55 4.74 14.07 21.21
C ARG A 55 5.47 13.10 20.29
N TYR A 56 5.83 11.94 20.82
CA TYR A 56 6.34 10.81 20.05
C TYR A 56 5.18 9.86 19.78
N VAL A 57 4.89 9.55 18.52
CA VAL A 57 3.93 8.51 18.13
C VAL A 57 4.73 7.39 17.50
N TYR A 58 4.63 6.16 18.00
CA TYR A 58 5.52 5.10 17.57
C TYR A 58 4.85 3.75 17.45
N GLN A 59 5.42 2.92 16.60
CA GLN A 59 5.02 1.54 16.39
C GLN A 59 6.28 0.68 16.33
N PRO A 60 6.40 -0.36 17.17
CA PRO A 60 7.46 -1.33 17.01
C PRO A 60 7.28 -2.05 15.66
N LEU A 61 8.38 -2.18 14.94
CA LEU A 61 8.50 -3.00 13.74
C LEU A 61 9.19 -4.31 14.12
N GLU A 62 9.36 -5.22 13.16
CA GLU A 62 10.12 -6.45 13.36
C GLU A 62 11.60 -6.16 13.71
N ASN A 63 12.29 -7.16 14.25
CA ASN A 63 13.75 -7.14 14.49
C ASN A 63 14.27 -5.99 15.38
N ASN A 64 13.51 -5.58 16.41
CA ASN A 64 13.87 -4.50 17.34
C ASN A 64 14.03 -3.11 16.68
N LEU A 65 13.34 -2.88 15.57
CA LEU A 65 13.22 -1.58 14.94
C LEU A 65 11.95 -0.87 15.41
N TYR A 66 11.98 0.46 15.37
CA TYR A 66 10.89 1.32 15.74
C TYR A 66 10.64 2.33 14.62
N LEU A 67 9.38 2.45 14.22
CA LEU A 67 8.93 3.57 13.41
C LEU A 67 8.40 4.66 14.36
N LEU A 68 8.91 5.87 14.19
CA LEU A 68 8.69 6.99 15.09
C LEU A 68 8.26 8.23 14.30
N LEU A 69 7.14 8.81 14.68
CA LEU A 69 6.74 10.17 14.31
C LEU A 69 6.97 11.09 15.50
N VAL A 70 7.67 12.20 15.27
CA VAL A 70 7.76 13.30 16.22
C VAL A 70 6.77 14.35 15.79
N THR A 71 5.77 14.64 16.61
CA THR A 71 4.69 15.58 16.30
C THR A 71 4.55 16.65 17.38
N THR A 72 3.85 17.72 17.05
CA THR A 72 3.49 18.76 18.03
C THR A 72 2.35 18.26 18.93
N LYS A 73 2.30 18.69 20.20
CA LYS A 73 1.21 18.32 21.14
C LYS A 73 -0.19 18.73 20.63
N ALA A 74 -0.26 19.77 19.80
CA ALA A 74 -1.48 20.23 19.15
C ALA A 74 -1.83 19.48 17.85
N SER A 75 -1.06 18.46 17.45
CA SER A 75 -1.37 17.62 16.29
C SER A 75 -2.52 16.66 16.61
N ASN A 76 -3.31 16.33 15.59
CA ASN A 76 -4.39 15.35 15.70
C ASN A 76 -3.79 13.95 15.78
N ILE A 77 -3.80 13.37 16.98
CA ILE A 77 -3.19 12.07 17.23
C ILE A 77 -3.82 10.93 16.41
N VAL A 78 -5.11 11.02 16.09
CA VAL A 78 -5.80 9.99 15.30
C VAL A 78 -5.30 10.01 13.85
N GLU A 79 -5.03 11.21 13.33
CA GLU A 79 -4.44 11.39 12.02
C GLU A 79 -2.97 10.95 12.00
N ASP A 80 -2.18 11.35 13.01
CA ASP A 80 -0.78 10.94 13.18
C ASP A 80 -0.66 9.40 13.25
N LEU A 81 -1.54 8.72 13.99
CA LEU A 81 -1.61 7.25 14.05
C LEU A 81 -2.00 6.64 12.70
N GLY A 82 -2.89 7.30 11.95
CA GLY A 82 -3.22 6.89 10.58
C GLY A 82 -2.01 6.97 9.64
N THR A 83 -1.23 8.05 9.74
CA THR A 83 0.02 8.24 9.00
C THR A 83 1.06 7.19 9.38
N LEU A 84 1.23 6.94 10.68
CA LEU A 84 2.16 5.93 11.18
C LEU A 84 1.82 4.53 10.64
N ARG A 85 0.54 4.15 10.64
CA ARG A 85 0.09 2.86 10.09
C ARG A 85 0.31 2.74 8.58
N LEU A 86 0.21 3.83 7.84
CA LEU A 86 0.53 3.83 6.41
C LEU A 86 2.03 3.65 6.19
N LEU A 87 2.85 4.43 6.89
CA LEU A 87 4.31 4.35 6.83
C LEU A 87 4.83 2.97 7.26
N ALA A 88 4.22 2.34 8.26
CA ALA A 88 4.56 0.98 8.69
C ALA A 88 4.36 -0.07 7.58
N LYS A 89 3.48 0.20 6.60
CA LYS A 89 3.30 -0.64 5.41
C LYS A 89 4.23 -0.23 4.26
N VAL A 90 4.52 1.06 4.12
CA VAL A 90 5.44 1.59 3.09
C VAL A 90 6.88 1.10 3.34
N VAL A 91 7.35 1.10 4.59
CA VAL A 91 8.73 0.69 4.93
C VAL A 91 9.09 -0.71 4.40
N PRO A 92 8.34 -1.79 4.71
CA PRO A 92 8.65 -3.12 4.18
C PRO A 92 8.38 -3.23 2.68
N ASP A 93 7.44 -2.45 2.13
CA ASP A 93 7.10 -2.46 0.70
C ASP A 93 8.23 -1.90 -0.17
N VAL A 94 8.88 -0.82 0.29
CA VAL A 94 9.97 -0.15 -0.41
C VAL A 94 11.30 -0.81 -0.12
N ALA A 95 11.58 -1.19 1.13
CA ALA A 95 12.86 -1.78 1.51
C ALA A 95 12.98 -3.28 1.18
N GLY A 96 11.90 -3.95 0.76
CA GLY A 96 11.90 -5.39 0.50
C GLY A 96 12.10 -6.28 1.74
N GLY A 97 12.03 -5.70 2.94
CA GLY A 97 12.21 -6.39 4.21
C GLY A 97 12.34 -5.43 5.40
N MET A 98 12.39 -5.98 6.62
CA MET A 98 12.47 -5.22 7.89
C MET A 98 13.83 -5.34 8.60
N GLN A 99 14.92 -5.55 7.83
CA GLN A 99 16.28 -5.67 8.38
C GLN A 99 17.03 -4.33 8.30
N GLU A 100 17.97 -4.08 9.22
CA GLU A 100 18.77 -2.84 9.25
C GLU A 100 19.54 -2.62 7.94
N HIS A 101 20.07 -3.67 7.33
CA HIS A 101 20.77 -3.58 6.04
C HIS A 101 19.84 -3.11 4.91
N ALA A 102 18.68 -3.76 4.75
CA ALA A 102 17.72 -3.46 3.69
C ALA A 102 17.21 -2.00 3.78
N ILE A 103 16.94 -1.52 5.00
CA ILE A 103 16.47 -0.14 5.22
C ILE A 103 17.56 0.88 4.87
N ASN A 104 18.83 0.58 5.18
CA ASN A 104 19.93 1.47 4.81
C ASN A 104 20.19 1.49 3.31
N GLU A 105 20.08 0.33 2.64
CA GLU A 105 20.25 0.21 1.19
C GLU A 105 19.18 1.01 0.42
N HIS A 106 17.93 0.97 0.90
CA HIS A 106 16.78 1.67 0.31
C HIS A 106 16.45 3.02 1.00
N ALA A 107 17.41 3.63 1.70
CA ALA A 107 17.16 4.84 2.50
C ALA A 107 16.62 6.03 1.68
N PHE A 108 17.13 6.23 0.46
CA PHE A 108 16.66 7.32 -0.41
C PHE A 108 15.24 7.08 -0.95
N GLU A 109 14.92 5.84 -1.32
CA GLU A 109 13.59 5.48 -1.78
C GLU A 109 12.56 5.62 -0.65
N LEU A 110 12.95 5.25 0.57
CA LEU A 110 12.13 5.49 1.76
C LEU A 110 11.90 6.99 2.03
N ILE A 111 12.90 7.84 1.82
CA ILE A 111 12.73 9.30 1.94
C ILE A 111 11.71 9.81 0.92
N PHE A 112 11.81 9.38 -0.34
CA PHE A 112 10.83 9.78 -1.36
C PHE A 112 9.45 9.24 -1.02
N ALA A 113 9.34 8.00 -0.57
CA ALA A 113 8.07 7.41 -0.18
C ALA A 113 7.45 8.14 1.03
N PHE A 114 8.28 8.67 1.93
CA PHE A 114 7.82 9.47 3.07
C PHE A 114 7.32 10.84 2.62
N ASP A 115 7.95 11.45 1.61
CA ASP A 115 7.49 12.71 1.00
C ASP A 115 6.15 12.55 0.26
N GLU A 116 5.85 11.37 -0.30
CA GLU A 116 4.52 11.06 -0.87
C GLU A 116 3.42 10.87 0.18
N VAL A 117 3.79 10.63 1.44
CA VAL A 117 2.84 10.45 2.55
C VAL A 117 2.65 11.75 3.34
N LEU A 118 3.70 12.57 3.42
CA LEU A 118 3.76 13.79 4.21
C LEU A 118 4.34 14.93 3.37
N THR A 119 3.56 15.99 3.22
CA THR A 119 3.98 17.23 2.55
C THR A 119 5.15 17.92 3.25
N ALA A 120 5.84 18.78 2.50
CA ALA A 120 6.71 19.82 3.07
C ALA A 120 5.87 20.73 3.99
N GLY A 121 6.09 20.62 5.29
CA GLY A 121 5.25 21.21 6.33
C GLY A 121 4.77 20.18 7.36
N GLY A 122 4.65 18.91 6.99
CA GLY A 122 4.28 17.80 7.89
C GLY A 122 2.79 17.48 7.91
N TYR A 123 2.05 17.83 6.86
CA TYR A 123 0.64 17.48 6.70
C TYR A 123 0.51 16.17 5.95
N LYS A 124 -0.38 15.31 6.43
CA LYS A 124 -0.71 14.03 5.81
C LYS A 124 -1.37 14.23 4.45
N GLU A 125 -0.92 13.49 3.46
CA GLU A 125 -1.63 13.34 2.18
C GLU A 125 -2.53 12.09 2.18
N ASP A 126 -3.68 12.18 1.50
CA ASP A 126 -4.59 11.05 1.34
C ASP A 126 -4.19 10.19 0.13
N VAL A 127 -3.13 9.41 0.33
CA VAL A 127 -2.51 8.59 -0.74
C VAL A 127 -2.57 7.11 -0.35
N SER A 128 -2.81 6.25 -1.36
CA SER A 128 -2.80 4.80 -1.19
C SER A 128 -1.43 4.21 -1.49
N LEU A 129 -1.11 3.02 -0.94
CA LEU A 129 0.15 2.32 -1.24
C LEU A 129 0.39 2.16 -2.75
N SER A 130 -0.66 1.87 -3.53
CA SER A 130 -0.54 1.74 -4.98
C SER A 130 -0.17 3.06 -5.65
N ALA A 131 -0.71 4.18 -5.18
CA ALA A 131 -0.39 5.49 -5.72
C ALA A 131 1.04 5.90 -5.35
N ILE A 132 1.49 5.61 -4.12
CA ILE A 132 2.88 5.82 -3.70
C ILE A 132 3.83 5.05 -4.63
N ARG A 133 3.56 3.77 -4.94
CA ARG A 133 4.37 3.00 -5.90
C ARG A 133 4.43 3.65 -7.28
N THR A 134 3.31 4.12 -7.81
CA THR A 134 3.27 4.80 -9.11
C THR A 134 4.05 6.11 -9.08
N ASN A 135 3.93 6.90 -8.01
CA ASN A 135 4.64 8.16 -7.86
C ASN A 135 6.15 7.94 -7.72
N LEU A 136 6.57 6.88 -7.01
CA LEU A 136 7.96 6.48 -6.89
C LEU A 136 8.61 6.09 -8.23
N LEU A 137 7.84 5.69 -9.24
CA LEU A 137 8.37 5.45 -10.60
C LEU A 137 8.78 6.75 -11.31
N MET A 138 8.39 7.91 -10.77
CA MET A 138 8.70 9.25 -11.30
C MET A 138 8.31 9.39 -12.79
N ASP A 139 7.33 8.61 -13.26
CA ASP A 139 6.92 8.58 -14.66
C ASP A 139 5.87 9.65 -14.94
N SER A 140 6.30 10.79 -15.47
CA SER A 140 5.40 11.88 -15.87
C SER A 140 4.99 11.77 -17.33
N HIS A 141 3.69 11.54 -17.58
CA HIS A 141 3.11 11.56 -18.92
C HIS A 141 3.22 12.96 -19.57
N GLU A 142 3.13 14.02 -18.77
CA GLU A 142 3.28 15.39 -19.27
C GLU A 142 4.71 15.66 -19.76
N GLU A 143 5.73 15.15 -19.05
CA GLU A 143 7.12 15.25 -19.47
C GLU A 143 7.36 14.50 -20.80
N LYS A 144 6.78 13.30 -20.95
CA LYS A 144 6.86 12.53 -22.21
C LYS A 144 6.25 13.31 -23.39
N ILE A 145 5.09 13.93 -23.20
CA ILE A 145 4.46 14.78 -24.23
C ILE A 145 5.35 15.99 -24.53
N ALA A 146 5.87 16.66 -23.51
CA ALA A 146 6.72 17.85 -23.68
C ALA A 146 7.99 17.52 -24.47
N LYS A 147 8.67 16.42 -24.13
CA LYS A 147 9.85 15.92 -24.87
C LYS A 147 9.50 15.60 -26.33
N ALA A 148 8.38 14.91 -26.58
CA ALA A 148 7.94 14.58 -27.93
C ALA A 148 7.62 15.84 -28.76
N LEU A 149 6.98 16.84 -28.15
CA LEU A 149 6.64 18.10 -28.81
C LEU A 149 7.88 18.95 -29.09
N GLN A 150 8.84 18.98 -28.16
CA GLN A 150 10.13 19.64 -28.37
C GLN A 150 10.91 18.96 -29.50
N GLN A 151 11.02 17.63 -29.49
CA GLN A 151 11.70 16.88 -30.54
C GLN A 151 11.05 17.11 -31.91
N SER A 152 9.71 17.11 -31.97
CA SER A 152 8.97 17.41 -33.21
C SER A 152 9.23 18.83 -33.73
N LYS A 153 9.34 19.82 -32.84
CA LYS A 153 9.70 21.20 -33.20
C LYS A 153 11.14 21.30 -33.72
N GLU A 154 12.09 20.62 -33.06
CA GLU A 154 13.49 20.58 -33.48
C GLU A 154 13.65 19.92 -34.85
N ASP A 155 12.97 18.80 -35.09
CA ASP A 155 12.99 18.11 -36.39
C ASP A 155 12.33 18.94 -37.49
N ALA A 156 11.22 19.63 -37.19
CA ALA A 156 10.59 20.55 -38.13
C ALA A 156 11.51 21.72 -38.50
N ALA A 157 12.17 22.33 -37.51
CA ALA A 157 13.13 23.41 -37.73
C ALA A 157 14.35 22.94 -38.55
N ARG A 158 14.87 21.74 -38.26
CA ARG A 158 15.98 21.14 -39.00
C ARG A 158 15.59 20.85 -40.46
N ALA A 159 14.41 20.31 -40.70
CA ALA A 159 13.91 20.03 -42.05
C ALA A 159 13.69 21.32 -42.85
N GLU A 160 13.17 22.38 -42.23
CA GLU A 160 13.00 23.67 -42.88
C GLU A 160 14.36 24.33 -43.20
N MET A 161 15.32 24.29 -42.27
CA MET A 161 16.68 24.77 -42.52
C MET A 161 17.36 24.00 -43.65
N ALA A 162 17.22 22.67 -43.70
CA ALA A 162 17.77 21.85 -44.78
C ALA A 162 17.16 22.20 -46.15
N LYS A 163 15.84 22.44 -46.21
CA LYS A 163 15.16 22.90 -47.43
C LYS A 163 15.65 24.28 -47.88
N LYS A 164 15.75 25.24 -46.96
CA LYS A 164 16.25 26.59 -47.26
C LYS A 164 17.72 26.58 -47.69
N ALA A 165 18.57 25.78 -47.04
CA ALA A 165 19.97 25.61 -47.41
C ALA A 165 20.12 25.04 -48.82
N LYS A 166 19.32 24.03 -49.16
CA LYS A 166 19.32 23.44 -50.51
C LYS A 166 18.85 24.44 -51.57
N ALA A 167 17.79 25.20 -51.29
CA ALA A 167 17.29 26.24 -52.19
C ALA A 167 18.33 27.35 -52.44
N LEU A 168 18.99 27.85 -51.39
CA LEU A 168 20.07 28.83 -51.49
C LEU A 168 21.29 28.29 -52.27
N GLN A 169 21.61 27.00 -52.11
CA GLN A 169 22.70 26.37 -52.84
C GLN A 169 22.39 26.22 -54.32
N GLU A 170 21.16 25.81 -54.67
CA GLU A 170 20.68 25.74 -56.05
C GLU A 170 20.65 27.12 -56.71
N GLU A 171 20.20 28.16 -55.99
CA GLU A 171 20.19 29.54 -56.47
C GLU A 171 21.60 30.08 -56.73
N LYS A 172 22.53 29.87 -55.79
CA LYS A 172 23.96 30.22 -55.99
C LYS A 172 24.56 29.50 -57.18
N MET A 173 24.25 28.21 -57.35
CA MET A 173 24.75 27.43 -58.48
C MET A 173 24.15 27.88 -59.82
N ALA A 174 22.87 28.27 -59.84
CA ALA A 174 22.21 28.85 -61.02
C ALA A 174 22.79 30.22 -61.38
N GLN A 175 23.09 31.08 -60.39
CA GLN A 175 23.78 32.35 -60.61
C GLN A 175 25.20 32.15 -61.15
N LEU A 176 25.95 31.18 -60.62
CA LEU A 176 27.28 30.81 -61.14
C LEU A 176 27.17 30.32 -62.61
N ARG A 177 26.14 29.52 -62.92
CA ARG A 177 25.90 29.00 -64.27
C ARG A 177 25.46 30.10 -65.25
N GLN A 178 24.67 31.08 -64.81
CA GLN A 178 24.36 32.27 -65.62
C GLN A 178 25.58 33.16 -65.85
N GLN A 179 26.48 33.29 -64.88
CA GLN A 179 27.77 33.99 -65.06
C GLN A 179 28.67 33.25 -66.07
N PHE A 180 28.63 31.92 -66.12
CA PHE A 180 29.38 31.14 -67.11
C PHE A 180 28.76 31.14 -68.54
N VAL A 181 27.44 31.29 -68.68
CA VAL A 181 26.75 31.27 -69.99
C VAL A 181 26.64 32.65 -70.64
N SER A 182 26.74 33.74 -69.87
CA SER A 182 26.65 35.14 -70.38
C SER A 182 27.95 35.69 -71.00
N GLY A 183 29.02 34.90 -71.10
CA GLY A 183 30.20 35.26 -71.90
C GLY A 183 30.99 36.49 -71.43
N GLN A 184 30.81 36.95 -70.18
CA GLN A 184 31.66 37.99 -69.61
C GLN A 184 32.86 37.38 -68.89
N VAL A 185 34.01 37.49 -69.53
CA VAL A 185 35.34 37.24 -68.95
C VAL A 185 35.56 38.22 -67.79
N PRO A 186 35.77 37.76 -66.53
CA PRO A 186 36.29 38.61 -65.48
C PRO A 186 37.80 38.73 -65.68
N THR A 187 38.26 39.95 -65.96
CA THR A 187 39.67 40.32 -65.89
C THR A 187 40.00 40.71 -64.44
N GLY A 188 40.60 39.80 -63.66
CA GLY A 188 41.08 40.11 -62.30
C GLY A 188 41.42 38.86 -61.49
N PRO A 189 42.47 38.87 -60.64
CA PRO A 189 43.43 37.77 -60.56
C PRO A 189 42.99 36.56 -59.72
N VAL A 190 43.54 35.42 -60.14
CA VAL A 190 43.43 34.08 -59.57
C VAL A 190 43.84 34.04 -58.10
N GLY A 191 42.90 33.68 -57.23
CA GLY A 191 43.11 33.45 -55.80
C GLY A 191 42.39 32.19 -55.32
N ARG A 192 43.04 31.05 -55.55
CA ARG A 192 43.01 29.77 -54.81
C ARG A 192 41.66 29.25 -54.27
N MET A 193 41.23 28.15 -54.90
CA MET A 193 40.27 27.19 -54.38
C MET A 193 40.89 26.40 -53.21
N GLU A 194 40.28 26.46 -52.03
CA GLU A 194 40.58 25.67 -50.82
C GLU A 194 39.26 25.70 -50.02
N GLY A 195 38.66 24.63 -49.53
CA GLY A 195 39.21 23.40 -48.99
C GLY A 195 38.38 23.11 -47.74
N PHE A 196 37.68 21.99 -47.78
CA PHE A 196 36.97 21.35 -46.68
C PHE A 196 37.85 21.27 -45.40
N GLY A 197 37.33 21.61 -44.21
CA GLY A 197 37.92 21.12 -42.95
C GLY A 197 38.03 22.10 -41.77
N GLY A 198 37.31 21.77 -40.68
CA GLY A 198 37.84 21.63 -39.32
C GLY A 198 38.52 22.80 -38.59
N GLY A 199 37.87 23.24 -37.51
CA GLY A 199 38.50 23.42 -36.18
C GLY A 199 39.35 24.67 -35.93
N GLY A 200 39.02 25.40 -34.85
CA GLY A 200 39.98 26.27 -34.16
C GLY A 200 39.46 27.67 -33.80
N MET A 201 39.01 27.82 -32.56
CA MET A 201 39.04 29.09 -31.80
C MET A 201 40.48 29.39 -31.33
N PRO A 202 40.76 30.50 -30.61
CA PRO A 202 40.37 31.91 -30.74
C PRO A 202 41.61 32.85 -30.67
N GLN A 203 41.48 34.18 -30.83
CA GLN A 203 42.22 35.27 -30.11
C GLN A 203 41.88 36.65 -30.73
N GLN A 204 41.13 37.53 -30.06
CA GLN A 204 41.54 38.65 -29.17
C GLN A 204 42.31 39.80 -29.85
N SER A 205 41.75 41.02 -29.72
CA SER A 205 42.42 42.35 -29.64
C SER A 205 41.63 43.40 -30.43
N GLY A 206 40.82 44.23 -29.73
CA GLY A 206 41.08 45.68 -29.59
C GLY A 206 40.41 46.48 -30.72
N GLY A 207 39.56 47.48 -30.53
CA GLY A 207 39.34 48.42 -29.43
C GLY A 207 39.32 49.84 -30.03
N PHE A 208 38.22 50.58 -29.82
CA PHE A 208 38.07 52.05 -30.00
C PHE A 208 37.91 52.56 -31.48
N MET A 209 37.04 53.49 -31.89
CA MET A 209 36.26 54.57 -31.27
C MET A 209 35.12 55.00 -32.24
N ASP A 210 33.85 54.97 -31.81
CA ASP A 210 32.87 56.08 -31.59
C ASP A 210 32.69 57.16 -32.69
N HIS A 211 31.47 57.26 -33.24
CA HIS A 211 30.81 58.54 -33.59
C HIS A 211 29.27 58.42 -33.70
N PHE A 212 28.60 58.60 -32.56
CA PHE A 212 27.45 59.50 -32.31
C PHE A 212 26.39 59.84 -33.39
N GLN A 213 25.11 59.48 -33.14
CA GLN A 213 23.93 60.38 -33.09
C GLN A 213 22.69 59.59 -32.59
N GLN A 214 22.23 59.81 -31.33
CA GLN A 214 21.07 60.62 -30.89
C GLN A 214 19.70 60.02 -31.33
N GLN A 215 18.73 59.66 -30.46
CA GLN A 215 18.09 60.40 -29.36
C GLN A 215 17.35 59.47 -28.35
N HIS A 216 17.28 59.95 -27.09
CA HIS A 216 16.35 59.72 -25.95
C HIS A 216 15.22 58.65 -26.06
N GLU A 217 14.98 57.76 -25.08
CA GLU A 217 14.41 58.03 -23.73
C GLU A 217 14.77 56.97 -22.64
N GLN A 218 14.34 57.27 -21.40
CA GLN A 218 14.73 56.83 -20.05
C GLN A 218 14.36 55.39 -19.59
N PRO A 219 14.81 54.93 -18.39
CA PRO A 219 15.32 53.56 -18.17
C PRO A 219 14.28 52.56 -17.63
N ALA A 220 14.37 51.32 -18.11
CA ALA A 220 13.68 50.17 -17.52
C ALA A 220 14.63 49.39 -16.58
N VAL A 221 14.04 49.02 -15.44
CA VAL A 221 14.60 48.28 -14.30
C VAL A 221 15.01 46.87 -14.72
N GLN A 222 16.11 46.38 -14.14
CA GLN A 222 16.59 45.00 -14.28
C GLN A 222 15.58 44.02 -13.65
N GLU A 223 14.97 43.16 -14.46
CA GLU A 223 14.22 42.01 -13.96
C GLU A 223 15.01 40.70 -14.14
N GLU A 224 15.08 39.96 -13.03
CA GLU A 224 15.58 38.60 -12.94
C GLU A 224 14.79 37.64 -13.84
N TYR A 225 15.50 36.78 -14.55
CA TYR A 225 14.92 35.71 -15.35
C TYR A 225 14.27 34.64 -14.45
N ASN A 226 12.94 34.54 -14.47
CA ASN A 226 12.18 33.49 -13.80
C ASN A 226 11.60 32.48 -14.81
N PRO A 227 12.13 31.24 -14.90
CA PRO A 227 11.76 30.26 -15.92
C PRO A 227 10.40 29.57 -15.71
N TYR A 228 9.61 29.93 -14.69
CA TYR A 228 8.31 29.29 -14.39
C TYR A 228 7.07 30.17 -14.68
N ALA A 229 7.23 31.33 -15.32
CA ALA A 229 6.12 32.25 -15.61
C ALA A 229 5.10 31.73 -16.65
N ALA A 230 5.41 30.66 -17.39
CA ALA A 230 4.54 30.11 -18.44
C ALA A 230 3.44 29.15 -17.94
N LEU A 231 3.40 28.82 -16.64
CA LEU A 231 2.44 27.86 -16.07
C LEU A 231 1.21 28.50 -15.40
N GLN A 232 0.95 29.78 -15.65
CA GLN A 232 -0.26 30.43 -15.16
C GLN A 232 -0.96 31.17 -16.29
N GLN A 233 -2.05 30.59 -16.82
CA GLN A 233 -3.26 31.34 -17.20
C GLN A 233 -4.43 30.39 -17.57
N PRO A 234 -5.69 30.88 -17.63
CA PRO A 234 -6.83 30.29 -16.93
C PRO A 234 -7.79 29.49 -17.82
N LYS A 235 -8.72 28.77 -17.17
CA LYS A 235 -9.84 28.01 -17.76
C LYS A 235 -10.60 28.78 -18.85
N VAL A 236 -10.79 28.15 -20.01
CA VAL A 236 -11.88 28.46 -20.94
C VAL A 236 -12.46 27.19 -21.59
N SER A 237 -13.76 27.28 -21.88
CA SER A 237 -14.75 26.26 -22.20
C SER A 237 -14.54 25.39 -23.45
N ALA A 238 -15.03 24.15 -23.37
CA ALA A 238 -15.00 23.12 -24.40
C ALA A 238 -15.90 23.41 -25.62
N PRO A 239 -15.47 23.05 -26.85
CA PRO A 239 -16.35 22.84 -27.99
C PRO A 239 -16.65 21.35 -28.24
N SER A 240 -17.84 21.10 -28.78
CA SER A 240 -18.48 19.79 -29.04
C SER A 240 -17.87 19.00 -30.21
N ALA A 241 -17.94 17.66 -30.11
CA ALA A 241 -17.41 16.69 -31.06
C ALA A 241 -18.10 16.68 -32.45
N PRO A 242 -17.37 16.42 -33.55
CA PRO A 242 -17.96 16.09 -34.84
C PRO A 242 -18.29 14.59 -34.97
N LYS A 243 -19.49 14.31 -35.50
CA LYS A 243 -19.93 12.99 -36.00
C LYS A 243 -19.16 12.61 -37.26
N VAL A 244 -18.74 11.34 -37.39
CA VAL A 244 -18.41 10.77 -38.71
C VAL A 244 -19.11 9.42 -38.86
N LEU A 245 -19.95 9.36 -39.90
CA LEU A 245 -20.69 8.20 -40.37
C LEU A 245 -19.77 7.18 -41.03
N ALA A 246 -20.17 5.91 -40.90
CA ALA A 246 -19.66 4.77 -41.65
C ALA A 246 -19.91 4.87 -43.18
N LYS A 247 -18.97 4.36 -43.99
CA LYS A 247 -19.25 3.70 -45.29
C LYS A 247 -18.07 2.86 -45.84
N SER A 248 -18.28 1.55 -45.78
CA SER A 248 -18.08 0.47 -46.79
C SER A 248 -17.15 0.63 -48.03
N GLY A 249 -16.43 -0.47 -48.33
CA GLY A 249 -16.02 -0.95 -49.67
C GLY A 249 -14.53 -0.73 -49.99
N MET A 250 -13.73 -1.63 -50.59
CA MET A 250 -13.97 -2.84 -51.40
C MET A 250 -12.67 -3.69 -51.46
N LYS A 251 -12.74 -4.84 -52.15
CA LYS A 251 -11.97 -6.07 -51.97
C LYS A 251 -11.12 -6.41 -53.23
N LEU A 252 -10.15 -7.34 -53.06
CA LEU A 252 -9.64 -8.39 -53.99
C LEU A 252 -8.22 -8.29 -54.63
N GLY A 253 -7.43 -9.33 -54.33
CA GLY A 253 -6.67 -10.18 -55.28
C GLY A 253 -5.16 -9.88 -55.40
N GLY A 254 -4.21 -10.82 -55.39
CA GLY A 254 -4.21 -12.28 -55.29
C GLY A 254 -2.81 -12.84 -55.62
N MET A 255 -2.42 -13.93 -54.93
CA MET A 255 -1.51 -15.03 -55.30
C MET A 255 -0.02 -14.79 -55.64
N GLY A 256 0.89 -15.54 -54.97
CA GLY A 256 2.08 -16.09 -55.63
C GLY A 256 3.41 -16.22 -54.85
N GLY A 257 3.46 -17.19 -53.92
CA GLY A 257 4.59 -18.02 -53.48
C GLY A 257 6.08 -17.63 -53.63
N GLY A 258 6.85 -17.81 -52.54
CA GLY A 258 8.24 -18.29 -52.64
C GLY A 258 9.23 -17.85 -51.55
N LYS A 259 9.37 -18.66 -50.48
CA LYS A 259 10.56 -18.90 -49.63
C LYS A 259 11.14 -17.72 -48.80
N LYS A 260 11.06 -17.84 -47.46
CA LYS A 260 12.19 -17.72 -46.50
C LYS A 260 11.71 -17.94 -45.06
N ASP A 261 11.67 -19.21 -44.65
CA ASP A 261 11.72 -19.60 -43.23
C ASP A 261 13.20 -19.78 -42.85
N SER A 262 13.83 -18.74 -42.30
CA SER A 262 15.16 -18.82 -41.68
C SER A 262 15.44 -17.57 -40.86
N LEU A 263 14.64 -17.33 -39.82
CA LEU A 263 15.02 -16.39 -38.75
C LEU A 263 14.24 -16.60 -37.45
N MET A 264 13.08 -17.25 -37.48
CA MET A 264 12.29 -17.57 -36.28
C MET A 264 12.69 -18.89 -35.59
N ALA A 265 13.60 -19.67 -36.20
CA ALA A 265 14.17 -20.89 -35.62
C ALA A 265 15.51 -20.65 -34.88
N ALA A 266 16.02 -19.41 -34.86
CA ALA A 266 17.31 -19.04 -34.28
C ALA A 266 17.20 -18.34 -32.91
N MET A 267 16.02 -18.30 -32.29
CA MET A 267 15.82 -17.73 -30.93
C MET A 267 15.18 -18.71 -29.93
N ALA A 268 14.93 -19.96 -30.34
CA ALA A 268 14.30 -20.98 -29.49
C ALA A 268 15.26 -22.13 -29.09
N ALA A 269 16.58 -21.95 -29.22
CA ALA A 269 17.56 -23.02 -29.03
C ALA A 269 18.83 -22.64 -28.26
N GLU A 270 18.83 -21.55 -27.48
CA GLU A 270 19.87 -21.26 -26.50
C GLU A 270 19.24 -20.90 -25.16
N ASP A 271 18.66 -21.90 -24.48
CA ASP A 271 18.70 -21.94 -23.02
C ASP A 271 18.42 -23.35 -22.50
N ASN A 272 19.38 -24.26 -22.69
CA ASN A 272 19.73 -25.33 -21.74
C ASN A 272 20.79 -26.25 -22.37
N LEU A 273 21.93 -26.41 -21.69
CA LEU A 273 22.64 -27.68 -21.46
C LEU A 273 24.14 -27.44 -21.20
N PHE A 274 24.52 -27.30 -19.94
CA PHE A 274 25.72 -27.96 -19.44
C PHE A 274 25.28 -28.98 -18.39
N GLY A 275 25.26 -30.25 -18.80
CA GLY A 275 25.20 -31.40 -17.91
C GLY A 275 26.58 -32.04 -17.80
N GLY A 276 26.89 -32.65 -16.65
CA GLY A 276 28.06 -33.52 -16.51
C GLY A 276 28.37 -33.92 -15.07
N ALA A 277 27.95 -35.12 -14.68
CA ALA A 277 28.04 -35.71 -13.35
C ALA A 277 29.44 -36.19 -12.93
N SER A 278 29.71 -36.24 -11.63
CA SER A 278 30.44 -37.36 -10.99
C SER A 278 30.08 -37.49 -9.49
N LYS A 279 30.22 -38.71 -8.96
CA LYS A 279 29.62 -39.25 -7.72
C LYS A 279 30.31 -38.82 -6.42
N GLY A 280 29.51 -38.74 -5.35
CA GLY A 280 29.83 -39.34 -4.04
C GLY A 280 29.74 -38.43 -2.80
N GLY A 281 28.88 -38.81 -1.83
CA GLY A 281 29.11 -38.54 -0.40
C GLY A 281 28.24 -37.45 0.27
N ALA A 282 27.26 -37.92 1.05
CA ALA A 282 26.70 -37.42 2.31
C ALA A 282 26.70 -35.91 2.71
N ALA A 283 25.61 -35.59 3.42
CA ALA A 283 25.32 -34.44 4.29
C ALA A 283 24.50 -33.32 3.66
N ALA A 284 23.34 -33.11 4.30
CA ALA A 284 22.30 -32.16 3.95
C ALA A 284 22.66 -30.75 4.43
N ASP A 285 22.65 -29.82 3.49
CA ASP A 285 22.32 -28.41 3.70
C ASP A 285 21.99 -27.82 2.33
N PHE A 286 20.74 -27.43 2.09
CA PHE A 286 20.38 -26.65 0.90
C PHE A 286 19.25 -25.68 1.22
N GLY A 287 19.59 -24.39 1.10
CA GLY A 287 18.68 -23.28 1.13
C GLY A 287 17.59 -23.40 0.07
N PHE A 288 16.35 -23.27 0.54
CA PHE A 288 15.23 -22.84 -0.27
C PHE A 288 15.11 -21.34 -0.10
N GLY A 289 15.28 -20.60 -1.20
CA GLY A 289 14.84 -19.22 -1.28
C GLY A 289 13.36 -19.11 -0.92
N ALA A 290 12.97 -17.95 -0.39
CA ALA A 290 11.60 -17.67 -0.04
C ALA A 290 10.66 -18.02 -1.22
N PRO A 291 9.50 -18.65 -0.97
CA PRO A 291 8.57 -18.98 -2.03
C PRO A 291 8.19 -17.70 -2.76
N VAL A 292 8.52 -17.62 -4.05
CA VAL A 292 8.01 -16.57 -4.94
C VAL A 292 6.50 -16.69 -4.91
N ALA A 293 5.84 -15.71 -4.30
CA ALA A 293 4.39 -15.61 -4.31
C ALA A 293 3.93 -15.59 -5.79
N PRO A 294 2.97 -16.44 -6.19
CA PRO A 294 2.46 -16.40 -7.55
C PRO A 294 1.86 -15.00 -7.82
N PRO A 295 1.96 -14.48 -9.05
CA PRO A 295 1.28 -13.25 -9.41
C PRO A 295 -0.19 -13.37 -9.06
N ALA A 296 -0.74 -12.35 -8.38
CA ALA A 296 -2.15 -12.32 -7.97
C ALA A 296 -3.03 -12.65 -9.18
N ALA A 297 -3.70 -13.81 -9.13
CA ALA A 297 -4.59 -14.24 -10.19
C ALA A 297 -5.62 -13.13 -10.46
N ALA A 298 -5.88 -12.83 -11.73
CA ALA A 298 -6.98 -11.93 -12.10
C ALA A 298 -8.26 -12.39 -11.36
N PRO A 299 -9.05 -11.46 -10.77
CA PRO A 299 -10.22 -11.84 -10.00
C PRO A 299 -11.13 -12.71 -10.87
N SER A 300 -11.37 -13.94 -10.41
CA SER A 300 -12.08 -14.97 -11.19
C SER A 300 -13.56 -14.63 -11.42
N THR A 301 -14.09 -13.62 -10.72
CA THR A 301 -15.49 -13.22 -10.76
C THR A 301 -15.68 -11.69 -10.91
N PRO A 302 -16.75 -11.23 -11.58
CA PRO A 302 -17.11 -9.81 -11.71
C PRO A 302 -17.24 -9.02 -10.39
N LEU A 303 -17.51 -9.70 -9.28
CA LEU A 303 -17.82 -9.07 -7.99
C LEU A 303 -17.26 -9.91 -6.84
N THR A 304 -16.65 -9.25 -5.86
CA THR A 304 -16.24 -9.88 -4.59
C THR A 304 -17.02 -9.26 -3.43
N LEU A 305 -17.58 -10.12 -2.58
CA LEU A 305 -18.25 -9.78 -1.35
C LEU A 305 -17.47 -10.34 -0.16
N VAL A 306 -17.19 -9.51 0.83
CA VAL A 306 -16.50 -9.93 2.06
C VAL A 306 -17.36 -9.52 3.24
N LEU A 307 -17.84 -10.51 4.00
CA LEU A 307 -18.51 -10.30 5.26
C LEU A 307 -17.49 -10.54 6.37
N GLU A 308 -17.13 -9.48 7.07
CA GLU A 308 -16.17 -9.54 8.16
C GLU A 308 -16.89 -9.20 9.47
N GLU A 309 -16.74 -10.04 10.48
CA GLU A 309 -17.15 -9.80 11.85
C GLU A 309 -15.95 -9.87 12.79
N LYS A 310 -15.95 -8.94 13.73
CA LYS A 310 -14.98 -8.84 14.80
C LYS A 310 -15.67 -8.76 16.14
N ILE A 311 -15.17 -9.51 17.11
CA ILE A 311 -15.65 -9.47 18.49
C ILE A 311 -14.58 -8.90 19.43
N THR A 312 -15.02 -8.09 20.39
CA THR A 312 -14.23 -7.64 21.53
C THR A 312 -14.88 -8.17 22.81
N VAL A 313 -14.14 -8.95 23.60
CA VAL A 313 -14.62 -9.51 24.88
C VAL A 313 -13.65 -9.18 25.99
N ASN A 314 -14.18 -8.67 27.10
CA ASN A 314 -13.52 -8.64 28.41
C ASN A 314 -14.36 -9.48 29.38
N MET A 315 -13.71 -10.42 30.04
CA MET A 315 -14.34 -11.41 30.92
C MET A 315 -13.56 -11.47 32.25
N SER A 316 -14.27 -11.73 33.34
CA SER A 316 -13.68 -11.99 34.65
C SER A 316 -13.13 -13.41 34.73
N ARG A 317 -12.29 -13.66 35.73
CA ARG A 317 -11.60 -14.95 35.93
C ARG A 317 -12.54 -16.14 36.16
N GLU A 318 -13.74 -15.86 36.63
CA GLU A 318 -14.81 -16.81 36.93
C GLU A 318 -15.76 -17.02 35.72
N GLY A 319 -15.46 -16.43 34.56
CA GLY A 319 -16.25 -16.55 33.35
C GLY A 319 -17.38 -15.50 33.21
N GLY A 320 -17.42 -14.48 34.06
CA GLY A 320 -18.40 -13.40 33.97
C GLY A 320 -18.05 -12.43 32.83
N VAL A 321 -18.95 -12.20 31.89
CA VAL A 321 -18.70 -11.24 30.80
C VAL A 321 -18.88 -9.81 31.33
N GLU A 322 -17.82 -9.00 31.29
CA GLU A 322 -17.86 -7.60 31.73
C GLU A 322 -18.19 -6.64 30.58
N ALA A 323 -17.67 -6.96 29.38
CA ALA A 323 -17.96 -6.23 28.16
C ALA A 323 -17.87 -7.16 26.95
N CYS A 324 -18.88 -7.12 26.08
CA CYS A 324 -18.88 -7.88 24.84
C CYS A 324 -19.50 -7.05 23.70
N GLU A 325 -18.75 -6.86 22.62
CA GLU A 325 -19.19 -6.11 21.45
C GLU A 325 -18.77 -6.82 20.17
N VAL A 326 -19.73 -7.04 19.28
CA VAL A 326 -19.54 -7.54 17.92
C VAL A 326 -19.78 -6.41 16.94
N LYS A 327 -18.85 -6.24 16.00
CA LYS A 327 -18.96 -5.33 14.87
C LYS A 327 -18.73 -6.09 13.59
N GLY A 328 -19.62 -5.91 12.63
CA GLY A 328 -19.46 -6.50 11.31
C GLY A 328 -19.69 -5.53 10.17
N ILE A 329 -19.17 -5.91 9.01
CA ILE A 329 -19.23 -5.13 7.78
C ILE A 329 -19.34 -6.05 6.56
N LEU A 330 -20.21 -5.67 5.64
CA LEU A 330 -20.28 -6.22 4.29
C LEU A 330 -19.54 -5.25 3.36
N ASN A 331 -18.40 -5.69 2.87
CA ASN A 331 -17.61 -5.02 1.85
C ASN A 331 -17.92 -5.59 0.46
N LEU A 332 -17.99 -4.70 -0.52
CA LEU A 332 -18.19 -5.03 -1.92
C LEU A 332 -17.04 -4.44 -2.74
N THR A 333 -16.42 -5.28 -3.56
CA THR A 333 -15.44 -4.87 -4.57
C THR A 333 -15.97 -5.25 -5.95
N ALA A 334 -16.25 -4.26 -6.78
CA ALA A 334 -16.56 -4.49 -8.19
C ALA A 334 -15.26 -4.76 -8.94
N ASN A 335 -15.12 -5.93 -9.57
CA ASN A 335 -13.92 -6.29 -10.32
C ASN A 335 -14.04 -5.93 -11.80
N THR A 336 -15.28 -5.77 -12.30
CA THR A 336 -15.61 -5.37 -13.68
C THR A 336 -16.80 -4.42 -13.70
N ASP A 337 -17.08 -3.83 -14.87
CA ASP A 337 -18.27 -2.98 -15.08
C ASP A 337 -19.59 -3.72 -14.83
N VAL A 338 -19.61 -5.04 -15.05
CA VAL A 338 -20.78 -5.88 -14.72
C VAL A 338 -21.01 -5.89 -13.21
N GLY A 339 -19.94 -6.04 -12.41
CA GLY A 339 -20.00 -5.96 -10.96
C GLY A 339 -20.31 -4.55 -10.44
N ALA A 340 -19.92 -3.50 -11.17
CA ALA A 340 -20.27 -2.12 -10.81
C ALA A 340 -21.79 -1.91 -10.76
N ALA A 341 -22.55 -2.58 -11.61
CA ALA A 341 -24.00 -2.52 -11.64
C ALA A 341 -24.69 -3.48 -10.63
N ALA A 342 -23.98 -3.99 -9.63
CA ALA A 342 -24.54 -4.96 -8.69
C ALA A 342 -25.63 -4.36 -7.77
N VAL A 343 -26.60 -5.21 -7.43
CA VAL A 343 -27.63 -5.01 -6.43
C VAL A 343 -27.61 -6.23 -5.52
N ILE A 344 -27.47 -6.00 -4.21
CA ILE A 344 -27.35 -7.08 -3.22
C ILE A 344 -28.63 -7.20 -2.43
N SER A 345 -29.22 -8.39 -2.42
CA SER A 345 -30.43 -8.69 -1.64
C SER A 345 -30.06 -9.40 -0.35
N VAL A 346 -30.55 -8.89 0.78
CA VAL A 346 -30.35 -9.43 2.13
C VAL A 346 -31.66 -9.99 2.65
N ASN A 347 -31.63 -11.18 3.26
CA ASN A 347 -32.78 -11.75 3.94
C ASN A 347 -33.07 -11.02 5.27
N LYS A 348 -33.87 -9.96 5.22
CA LYS A 348 -34.22 -9.21 6.44
C LYS A 348 -35.05 -10.01 7.45
N ALA A 349 -35.79 -11.03 7.02
CA ALA A 349 -36.61 -11.82 7.92
C ALA A 349 -35.78 -12.68 8.89
N ARG A 350 -34.51 -12.96 8.56
CA ARG A 350 -33.57 -13.67 9.44
C ARG A 350 -32.76 -12.76 10.35
N LEU A 351 -32.78 -11.45 10.13
CA LEU A 351 -31.99 -10.50 10.93
C LEU A 351 -32.66 -10.27 12.29
N PRO A 352 -31.97 -10.53 13.42
CA PRO A 352 -32.53 -10.30 14.73
C PRO A 352 -32.70 -8.79 14.99
N PRO A 353 -33.78 -8.37 15.68
CA PRO A 353 -34.00 -6.96 16.00
C PRO A 353 -32.98 -6.39 17.00
N SER A 354 -32.24 -7.26 17.70
CA SER A 354 -31.20 -6.89 18.64
C SER A 354 -29.92 -6.36 17.97
N PHE A 355 -29.70 -6.68 16.70
CA PHE A 355 -28.59 -6.14 15.92
C PHE A 355 -28.94 -4.76 15.36
N ASN A 356 -28.01 -3.83 15.50
CA ASN A 356 -28.11 -2.52 14.89
C ASN A 356 -27.48 -2.55 13.50
N PHE A 357 -28.20 -2.08 12.47
CA PHE A 357 -27.73 -2.06 11.08
C PHE A 357 -27.61 -0.63 10.54
N ALA A 358 -26.53 -0.32 9.83
CA ALA A 358 -26.29 0.97 9.23
C ALA A 358 -25.76 0.82 7.79
N THR A 359 -26.44 1.44 6.83
CA THR A 359 -25.98 1.50 5.44
C THR A 359 -25.00 2.64 5.21
N HIS A 360 -24.10 2.48 4.24
CA HIS A 360 -23.20 3.57 3.84
C HIS A 360 -24.00 4.78 3.27
N PRO A 361 -23.57 6.04 3.46
CA PRO A 361 -24.33 7.22 3.03
C PRO A 361 -24.72 7.25 1.54
N LYS A 362 -23.91 6.61 0.69
CA LYS A 362 -24.16 6.50 -0.76
C LYS A 362 -25.07 5.33 -1.15
N VAL A 363 -25.43 4.43 -0.23
CA VAL A 363 -26.35 3.31 -0.46
C VAL A 363 -27.79 3.78 -0.23
N ASP A 364 -28.74 3.29 -1.03
CA ASP A 364 -30.16 3.58 -0.86
C ASP A 364 -30.70 2.95 0.44
N LYS A 365 -30.77 3.78 1.47
CA LYS A 365 -31.28 3.40 2.79
C LYS A 365 -32.74 2.95 2.73
N LYS A 366 -33.59 3.55 1.88
CA LYS A 366 -35.01 3.18 1.80
C LYS A 366 -35.21 1.80 1.19
N GLY A 367 -34.48 1.49 0.11
CA GLY A 367 -34.47 0.16 -0.50
C GLY A 367 -34.03 -0.93 0.48
N TYR A 368 -32.98 -0.66 1.27
CA TYR A 368 -32.56 -1.59 2.32
C TYR A 368 -33.61 -1.75 3.42
N GLU A 369 -34.15 -0.65 3.93
CA GLU A 369 -35.12 -0.70 5.03
C GLU A 369 -36.39 -1.46 4.67
N GLN A 370 -36.93 -1.24 3.46
CA GLN A 370 -38.20 -1.81 3.03
C GLN A 370 -38.06 -3.21 2.42
N GLN A 371 -36.99 -3.47 1.67
CA GLN A 371 -36.88 -4.66 0.82
C GLN A 371 -35.60 -5.48 1.08
N GLY A 372 -34.69 -4.99 1.93
CA GLY A 372 -33.38 -5.64 2.12
C GLY A 372 -32.43 -5.47 0.94
N VAL A 373 -32.66 -4.47 0.08
CA VAL A 373 -31.90 -4.25 -1.15
C VAL A 373 -30.81 -3.21 -0.92
N LEU A 374 -29.55 -3.57 -1.18
CA LEU A 374 -28.38 -2.69 -1.13
C LEU A 374 -27.92 -2.34 -2.55
N SER A 375 -28.09 -1.09 -2.93
CA SER A 375 -27.62 -0.50 -4.18
C SER A 375 -27.22 0.96 -3.95
N LEU A 376 -26.45 1.56 -4.87
CA LEU A 376 -26.10 2.98 -4.73
C LEU A 376 -27.25 3.90 -5.14
N LYS A 377 -27.35 5.05 -4.45
CA LYS A 377 -28.32 6.10 -4.74
C LYS A 377 -28.12 6.67 -6.15
N GLY A 378 -29.24 6.96 -6.81
CA GLY A 378 -29.24 7.65 -8.10
C GLY A 378 -28.76 6.81 -9.29
N GLY A 379 -28.79 5.48 -9.18
CA GLY A 379 -28.47 4.57 -10.28
C GLY A 379 -26.99 4.55 -10.69
N LYS A 380 -26.10 5.07 -9.84
CA LYS A 380 -24.66 5.02 -10.06
C LYS A 380 -24.13 3.61 -9.78
N GLY A 381 -23.18 3.13 -10.58
CA GLY A 381 -22.49 1.87 -10.30
C GLY A 381 -21.45 2.01 -9.17
N PHE A 382 -21.12 0.89 -8.52
CA PHE A 382 -20.00 0.78 -7.58
C PHE A 382 -18.67 1.05 -8.29
N PRO A 383 -17.68 1.67 -7.60
CA PRO A 383 -16.38 1.92 -8.19
C PRO A 383 -15.62 0.61 -8.44
N VAL A 384 -15.16 0.42 -9.67
CA VAL A 384 -14.37 -0.77 -10.07
C VAL A 384 -12.99 -0.72 -9.41
N GLY A 385 -12.51 -1.87 -8.94
CA GLY A 385 -11.19 -2.05 -8.32
C GLY A 385 -11.07 -1.52 -6.88
N ARG A 386 -12.12 -0.91 -6.33
CA ARG A 386 -12.12 -0.35 -4.97
C ARG A 386 -13.12 -1.09 -4.07
N SER A 387 -12.63 -1.54 -2.92
CA SER A 387 -13.51 -2.09 -1.88
C SER A 387 -14.30 -0.99 -1.18
N VAL A 388 -15.61 -1.20 -1.03
CA VAL A 388 -16.54 -0.28 -0.38
C VAL A 388 -17.38 -1.04 0.65
N GLY A 389 -17.36 -0.59 1.90
CA GLY A 389 -18.29 -1.06 2.92
C GLY A 389 -19.69 -0.53 2.67
N ILE A 390 -20.65 -1.42 2.42
CA ILE A 390 -22.02 -1.05 2.01
C ILE A 390 -23.05 -1.19 3.13
N LEU A 391 -22.82 -2.12 4.06
CA LEU A 391 -23.65 -2.35 5.24
C LEU A 391 -22.73 -2.66 6.43
N ARG A 392 -23.02 -2.05 7.58
CA ARG A 392 -22.38 -2.37 8.87
C ARG A 392 -23.44 -2.84 9.84
N TRP A 393 -23.03 -3.69 10.77
CA TRP A 393 -23.85 -4.07 11.89
C TRP A 393 -23.06 -4.10 13.19
N SER A 394 -23.77 -3.96 14.30
CA SER A 394 -23.19 -4.10 15.64
C SER A 394 -24.17 -4.73 16.61
N TYR A 395 -23.66 -5.51 17.53
CA TYR A 395 -24.40 -6.14 18.62
C TYR A 395 -23.53 -6.11 19.87
N GLY A 396 -24.10 -5.81 21.03
CA GLY A 396 -23.34 -5.72 22.28
C GLY A 396 -24.18 -6.21 23.44
N ASN A 397 -23.89 -7.43 23.89
CA ASN A 397 -24.54 -8.10 25.01
C ASN A 397 -23.69 -9.32 25.41
N ASP A 398 -23.87 -9.82 26.62
CA ASP A 398 -23.00 -10.85 27.21
C ASP A 398 -23.11 -12.20 26.49
N ASP A 399 -24.28 -12.48 25.91
CA ASP A 399 -24.58 -13.71 25.14
C ASP A 399 -23.87 -13.78 23.77
N ALA A 400 -23.13 -12.74 23.38
CA ALA A 400 -22.32 -12.76 22.17
C ALA A 400 -20.97 -13.47 22.34
N ALA A 401 -20.45 -13.56 23.58
CA ALA A 401 -19.16 -14.19 23.84
C ALA A 401 -19.25 -15.70 23.52
N PRO A 402 -18.45 -16.23 22.57
CA PRO A 402 -18.57 -17.62 22.12
C PRO A 402 -17.89 -18.65 23.03
N ILE A 403 -16.92 -18.23 23.84
CA ILE A 403 -16.14 -19.12 24.72
C ILE A 403 -16.14 -18.55 26.15
N SER A 404 -16.50 -19.36 27.13
CA SER A 404 -16.27 -19.06 28.54
C SER A 404 -14.97 -19.71 29.00
N ILE A 405 -14.19 -18.99 29.81
CA ILE A 405 -12.99 -19.51 30.47
C ILE A 405 -13.14 -19.33 31.97
N ASN A 406 -12.83 -20.38 32.72
CA ASN A 406 -12.77 -20.38 34.16
C ASN A 406 -11.37 -20.83 34.59
N CYS A 407 -10.60 -19.98 35.27
CA CYS A 407 -9.19 -20.27 35.60
C CYS A 407 -8.90 -20.07 37.09
N TRP A 408 -8.41 -21.12 37.74
CA TRP A 408 -8.10 -21.18 39.17
C TRP A 408 -6.62 -21.50 39.40
N PRO A 409 -5.76 -20.47 39.56
CA PRO A 409 -4.40 -20.64 40.04
C PRO A 409 -4.33 -20.71 41.57
N GLU A 410 -3.85 -21.83 42.12
CA GLU A 410 -3.69 -22.09 43.55
C GLU A 410 -2.21 -22.22 43.95
N ASN A 411 -1.79 -21.47 44.97
CA ASN A 411 -0.43 -21.55 45.51
C ASN A 411 -0.38 -22.56 46.66
N GLU A 412 0.28 -23.69 46.47
CA GLU A 412 0.41 -24.74 47.48
C GLU A 412 1.47 -24.46 48.57
N GLY A 413 2.15 -23.30 48.51
CA GLY A 413 3.20 -22.93 49.47
C GLY A 413 4.52 -23.68 49.28
N SER A 414 4.60 -24.57 48.29
CA SER A 414 5.79 -25.33 47.88
C SER A 414 6.70 -24.56 46.91
N GLY A 415 6.36 -23.31 46.58
CA GLY A 415 7.00 -22.52 45.52
C GLY A 415 6.51 -22.88 44.11
N ARG A 416 5.41 -23.64 44.01
CA ARG A 416 4.71 -23.98 42.78
C ARG A 416 3.26 -23.51 42.86
N ILE A 417 2.69 -23.21 41.71
CA ILE A 417 1.28 -22.90 41.53
C ILE A 417 0.67 -24.04 40.73
N LEU A 418 -0.41 -24.61 41.24
CA LEU A 418 -1.29 -25.51 40.50
C LEU A 418 -2.33 -24.65 39.78
N VAL A 419 -2.54 -24.89 38.50
CA VAL A 419 -3.51 -24.14 37.70
C VAL A 419 -4.49 -25.12 37.11
N SER A 420 -5.77 -24.92 37.41
CA SER A 420 -6.88 -25.60 36.75
C SER A 420 -7.63 -24.60 35.88
N ILE A 421 -7.74 -24.88 34.58
CA ILE A 421 -8.45 -24.06 33.62
C ILE A 421 -9.46 -24.89 32.84
N GLU A 422 -10.68 -24.37 32.73
CA GLU A 422 -11.77 -24.96 31.97
C GLU A 422 -12.21 -24.00 30.87
N MET A 423 -12.58 -24.58 29.73
CA MET A 423 -13.14 -23.90 28.56
C MET A 423 -14.50 -24.50 28.22
N GLU A 424 -15.48 -23.64 27.94
CA GLU A 424 -16.80 -24.05 27.45
C GLU A 424 -17.24 -23.21 26.25
N LEU A 425 -17.72 -23.87 25.20
CA LEU A 425 -18.40 -23.23 24.07
C LEU A 425 -19.83 -22.86 24.46
N THR A 426 -20.07 -21.58 24.68
CA THR A 426 -21.40 -21.03 25.01
C THR A 426 -22.29 -20.89 23.78
N ARG A 427 -21.69 -20.59 22.61
CA ARG A 427 -22.39 -20.40 21.34
C ARG A 427 -22.30 -21.63 20.43
N LYS A 428 -23.23 -22.56 20.66
CA LYS A 428 -23.33 -23.85 19.96
C LYS A 428 -23.71 -23.74 18.48
N ASP A 429 -24.16 -22.58 18.04
CA ASP A 429 -24.43 -22.25 16.64
C ASP A 429 -23.15 -21.92 15.84
N LEU A 430 -22.01 -21.73 16.52
CA LEU A 430 -20.74 -21.42 15.89
C LEU A 430 -19.85 -22.66 15.71
N VAL A 431 -18.99 -22.59 14.71
CA VAL A 431 -17.90 -23.53 14.47
C VAL A 431 -16.62 -22.72 14.48
N LEU A 432 -15.79 -22.90 15.49
CA LEU A 432 -14.54 -22.18 15.66
C LEU A 432 -13.38 -23.07 15.23
N HIS A 433 -12.43 -22.49 14.52
CA HIS A 433 -11.22 -23.14 14.05
C HIS A 433 -9.99 -22.46 14.65
N ASP A 434 -8.92 -23.24 14.81
CA ASP A 434 -7.64 -22.80 15.37
C ASP A 434 -7.82 -21.98 16.64
N VAL A 435 -8.56 -22.53 17.61
CA VAL A 435 -8.78 -21.90 18.91
C VAL A 435 -7.48 -21.97 19.70
N ASN A 436 -6.94 -20.81 20.05
CA ASN A 436 -5.70 -20.63 20.78
C ASN A 436 -5.99 -19.84 22.06
N ILE A 437 -5.84 -20.48 23.21
CA ILE A 437 -5.96 -19.86 24.53
C ILE A 437 -4.54 -19.63 25.03
N LEU A 438 -4.14 -18.36 25.14
CA LEU A 438 -2.79 -17.95 25.48
C LEU A 438 -2.74 -17.54 26.96
N LEU A 439 -1.99 -18.30 27.75
CA LEU A 439 -1.81 -18.11 29.18
C LEU A 439 -0.39 -17.59 29.45
N PRO A 440 -0.22 -16.39 30.02
CA PRO A 440 1.02 -16.01 30.67
C PRO A 440 1.36 -16.98 31.82
N LEU A 441 2.63 -17.34 32.00
CA LEU A 441 3.06 -18.25 33.08
C LEU A 441 3.82 -17.53 34.21
N GLY A 442 4.31 -16.31 33.97
CA GLY A 442 5.17 -15.58 34.91
C GLY A 442 6.57 -16.18 35.11
N THR A 443 6.91 -17.22 34.37
CA THR A 443 8.23 -17.88 34.37
C THR A 443 8.58 -18.38 32.98
N ALA A 444 9.87 -18.64 32.74
CA ALA A 444 10.38 -19.29 31.53
C ALA A 444 10.48 -20.82 31.68
N GLU A 445 10.20 -21.36 32.86
CA GLU A 445 10.21 -22.80 33.10
C GLU A 445 8.96 -23.47 32.52
N SER A 446 9.15 -24.66 31.94
CA SER A 446 8.05 -25.41 31.34
C SER A 446 7.01 -25.86 32.37
N PRO A 447 5.70 -25.71 32.09
CA PRO A 447 4.66 -26.21 32.95
C PRO A 447 4.66 -27.75 32.96
N ALA A 448 4.45 -28.34 34.14
CA ALA A 448 4.26 -29.77 34.31
C ALA A 448 2.78 -30.08 34.16
N ILE A 449 2.40 -30.59 32.97
CA ILE A 449 1.00 -30.92 32.65
C ILE A 449 0.58 -32.16 33.43
N GLU A 450 -0.55 -32.07 34.14
CA GLU A 450 -1.16 -33.16 34.90
C GLU A 450 -2.28 -33.81 34.07
N SER A 451 -3.16 -32.98 33.51
CA SER A 451 -4.25 -33.40 32.62
C SER A 451 -4.48 -32.35 31.53
N ILE A 452 -4.87 -32.77 30.32
CA ILE A 452 -5.14 -31.85 29.22
C ILE A 452 -6.10 -32.46 28.20
N ASP A 453 -7.13 -31.69 27.85
CA ASP A 453 -7.92 -31.86 26.63
C ASP A 453 -7.36 -30.96 25.53
N GLY A 454 -7.04 -31.49 24.35
CA GLY A 454 -6.42 -30.71 23.27
C GLY A 454 -4.89 -30.75 23.30
N GLN A 455 -4.23 -29.71 22.78
CA GLN A 455 -2.79 -29.66 22.61
C GLN A 455 -2.21 -28.43 23.30
N TYR A 456 -0.95 -28.49 23.75
CA TYR A 456 -0.28 -27.30 24.28
C TYR A 456 1.09 -27.07 23.65
N LYS A 457 1.52 -25.81 23.67
CA LYS A 457 2.88 -25.39 23.32
C LYS A 457 3.35 -24.34 24.31
N HIS A 458 4.57 -24.51 24.81
CA HIS A 458 5.22 -23.54 25.70
C HIS A 458 6.26 -22.72 24.92
N ASP A 459 6.26 -21.40 25.11
CA ASP A 459 7.30 -20.48 24.67
C ASP A 459 8.07 -19.94 25.89
N PRO A 460 9.25 -20.50 26.21
CA PRO A 460 10.08 -20.05 27.32
C PRO A 460 10.55 -18.59 27.19
N THR A 461 10.67 -18.07 25.96
CA THR A 461 11.21 -16.72 25.73
C THR A 461 10.15 -15.67 26.05
N ALA A 462 8.90 -15.95 25.68
CA ALA A 462 7.76 -15.11 26.01
C ALA A 462 7.22 -15.35 27.43
N GLY A 463 7.52 -16.50 28.04
CA GLY A 463 6.93 -16.93 29.31
C GLY A 463 5.44 -17.21 29.16
N MET A 464 5.04 -17.80 28.03
CA MET A 464 3.64 -18.00 27.63
C MET A 464 3.39 -19.46 27.28
N MET A 465 2.19 -19.96 27.59
CA MET A 465 1.68 -21.23 27.10
C MET A 465 0.49 -20.99 26.17
N CYS A 466 0.44 -21.71 25.06
CA CYS A 466 -0.72 -21.79 24.19
C CYS A 466 -1.41 -23.13 24.41
N TRP A 467 -2.70 -23.10 24.75
CA TRP A 467 -3.61 -24.24 24.78
C TRP A 467 -4.50 -24.20 23.54
N HIS A 468 -4.44 -25.25 22.72
CA HIS A 468 -4.87 -25.26 21.33
C HIS A 468 -5.90 -26.35 21.02
N PHE A 469 -6.90 -25.97 20.21
CA PHE A 469 -7.87 -26.87 19.60
C PHE A 469 -8.03 -26.54 18.11
N ASP A 470 -7.92 -27.55 17.25
CA ASP A 470 -8.10 -27.37 15.79
C ASP A 470 -9.52 -26.91 15.45
N VAL A 471 -10.52 -27.50 16.11
CA VAL A 471 -11.94 -27.21 15.93
C VAL A 471 -12.67 -27.29 17.28
N VAL A 472 -13.54 -26.31 17.53
CA VAL A 472 -14.48 -26.26 18.65
C VAL A 472 -15.87 -25.97 18.09
N ASP A 473 -16.81 -26.90 18.27
CA ASP A 473 -18.21 -26.77 17.88
C ASP A 473 -19.12 -27.52 18.87
N ALA A 474 -20.44 -27.54 18.61
CA ALA A 474 -21.41 -28.18 19.49
C ALA A 474 -21.16 -29.69 19.74
N ASN A 475 -20.47 -30.37 18.82
CA ASN A 475 -20.24 -31.82 18.84
C ASN A 475 -18.77 -32.18 19.13
N THR A 476 -17.84 -31.24 18.96
CA THR A 476 -16.39 -31.47 19.02
C THR A 476 -15.75 -30.45 19.96
N ASN A 477 -15.09 -30.92 21.02
CA ASN A 477 -14.40 -30.06 22.01
C ASN A 477 -15.27 -28.93 22.57
N SER A 478 -16.59 -29.15 22.72
CA SER A 478 -17.52 -28.14 23.26
C SER A 478 -17.23 -27.75 24.71
N SER A 479 -16.49 -28.58 25.43
CA SER A 479 -15.83 -28.26 26.68
C SER A 479 -14.43 -28.87 26.70
N GLY A 480 -13.51 -28.27 27.43
CA GLY A 480 -12.16 -28.82 27.65
C GLY A 480 -11.60 -28.38 29.01
N SER A 481 -10.69 -29.18 29.54
CA SER A 481 -9.99 -28.94 30.80
C SER A 481 -8.48 -29.05 30.64
N LEU A 482 -7.73 -28.28 31.43
CA LEU A 482 -6.28 -28.34 31.49
C LEU A 482 -5.83 -28.08 32.92
N GLU A 483 -5.04 -29.01 33.45
CA GLU A 483 -4.43 -28.92 34.78
C GLU A 483 -2.92 -29.04 34.66
N PHE A 484 -2.20 -28.11 35.27
CA PHE A 484 -0.74 -28.13 35.27
C PHE A 484 -0.16 -27.44 36.50
N SER A 485 1.08 -27.77 36.83
CA SER A 485 1.84 -27.06 37.86
C SER A 485 3.07 -26.35 37.31
N VAL A 486 3.36 -25.16 37.81
CA VAL A 486 4.51 -24.36 37.35
C VAL A 486 5.19 -23.65 38.54
N PRO A 487 6.52 -23.46 38.54
CA PRO A 487 7.19 -22.69 39.58
C PRO A 487 6.68 -21.25 39.64
N GLY A 488 6.37 -20.78 40.84
CA GLY A 488 5.83 -19.44 41.03
C GLY A 488 5.19 -19.27 42.41
N ASN A 489 4.88 -18.02 42.74
CA ASN A 489 4.19 -17.65 43.97
C ASN A 489 3.14 -16.55 43.79
N ASN A 490 2.97 -16.05 42.56
CA ASN A 490 2.02 -15.01 42.22
C ASN A 490 0.91 -15.53 41.28
N PRO A 491 -0.29 -15.84 41.79
CA PRO A 491 -1.44 -16.25 40.98
C PRO A 491 -1.89 -15.20 39.95
N GLU A 492 -1.56 -13.92 40.16
CA GLU A 492 -1.87 -12.84 39.20
C GLU A 492 -1.05 -12.94 37.91
N ALA A 493 0.04 -13.72 37.91
CA ALA A 493 0.93 -13.83 36.77
C ALA A 493 0.30 -14.56 35.56
N PHE A 494 -0.85 -15.22 35.74
CA PHE A 494 -1.57 -15.94 34.68
C PHE A 494 -2.54 -15.08 33.89
N PHE A 495 -2.69 -13.80 34.26
CA PHE A 495 -3.63 -12.88 33.65
C PHE A 495 -2.91 -11.69 32.99
N PRO A 496 -3.46 -11.14 31.88
CA PRO A 496 -4.69 -11.58 31.23
C PRO A 496 -4.48 -12.80 30.32
N ILE A 497 -5.45 -13.73 30.32
CA ILE A 497 -5.53 -14.82 29.33
C ILE A 497 -6.09 -14.23 28.04
N GLN A 498 -5.56 -14.64 26.89
CA GLN A 498 -6.03 -14.17 25.59
C GLN A 498 -6.59 -15.31 24.75
N ILE A 499 -7.68 -15.08 24.00
CA ILE A 499 -8.24 -16.07 23.09
C ILE A 499 -8.15 -15.59 21.64
N GLY A 500 -7.58 -16.42 20.77
CA GLY A 500 -7.62 -16.27 19.32
C GLY A 500 -8.39 -17.42 18.69
N PHE A 501 -9.17 -17.14 17.64
CA PHE A 501 -9.83 -18.16 16.82
C PHE A 501 -10.18 -17.57 15.45
N ARG A 502 -10.59 -18.43 14.51
CA ARG A 502 -11.24 -18.03 13.25
C ARG A 502 -12.52 -18.82 13.04
N SER A 503 -13.50 -18.22 12.38
CA SER A 503 -14.73 -18.91 11.98
C SER A 503 -15.23 -18.37 10.65
N GLU A 504 -15.87 -19.22 9.86
CA GLU A 504 -16.64 -18.82 8.66
C GLU A 504 -18.13 -18.63 8.99
N THR A 505 -18.54 -19.04 10.19
CA THR A 505 -19.89 -18.84 10.72
C THR A 505 -19.94 -17.50 11.45
N LEU A 506 -20.80 -16.62 10.96
CA LEU A 506 -21.01 -15.29 11.54
C LEU A 506 -21.99 -15.37 12.71
N LEU A 507 -21.77 -14.55 13.73
CA LEU A 507 -22.67 -14.36 14.85
C LEU A 507 -23.97 -13.67 14.41
N CYS A 508 -23.88 -12.67 13.53
CA CYS A 508 -25.06 -12.14 12.85
C CYS A 508 -25.50 -13.14 11.78
N PRO A 509 -26.76 -13.64 11.81
CA PRO A 509 -27.27 -14.57 10.81
C PRO A 509 -27.66 -13.85 9.51
N ILE A 510 -26.78 -12.97 9.02
CA ILE A 510 -26.95 -12.24 7.77
C ILE A 510 -26.81 -13.20 6.60
N GLU A 511 -27.83 -13.22 5.75
CA GLU A 511 -27.91 -14.05 4.57
C GLU A 511 -28.09 -13.18 3.33
N ILE A 512 -27.17 -13.31 2.38
CA ILE A 512 -27.29 -12.70 1.05
C ILE A 512 -28.07 -13.66 0.17
N THR A 513 -29.26 -13.25 -0.27
CA THR A 513 -30.18 -14.08 -1.06
C THR A 513 -30.01 -13.91 -2.56
N GLY A 514 -29.35 -12.82 -2.99
CA GLY A 514 -29.15 -12.56 -4.40
C GLY A 514 -28.13 -11.47 -4.68
N VAL A 515 -27.45 -11.63 -5.81
CA VAL A 515 -26.54 -10.64 -6.39
C VAL A 515 -26.95 -10.50 -7.86
N THR A 516 -27.58 -9.37 -8.21
CA THR A 516 -28.16 -9.16 -9.54
C THR A 516 -27.70 -7.85 -10.16
N ASN A 517 -27.84 -7.74 -11.47
CA ASN A 517 -27.55 -6.52 -12.22
C ASN A 517 -28.72 -5.52 -12.10
N SER A 518 -28.42 -4.26 -11.84
CA SER A 518 -29.41 -3.19 -11.63
C SER A 518 -30.30 -2.92 -12.84
N SER A 519 -29.81 -3.20 -14.06
CA SER A 519 -30.51 -2.87 -15.30
C SER A 519 -31.25 -4.07 -15.88
N SER A 520 -30.61 -5.24 -15.91
CA SER A 520 -31.18 -6.45 -16.51
C SER A 520 -31.87 -7.38 -15.52
N GLY A 521 -31.62 -7.22 -14.21
CA GLY A 521 -32.07 -8.16 -13.18
C GLY A 521 -31.37 -9.52 -13.23
N ALA A 522 -30.43 -9.72 -14.16
CA ALA A 522 -29.72 -10.98 -14.31
C ALA A 522 -28.75 -11.24 -13.14
N PRO A 523 -28.54 -12.49 -12.72
CA PRO A 523 -27.59 -12.83 -11.67
C PRO A 523 -26.16 -12.47 -12.08
N ILE A 524 -25.38 -11.94 -11.13
CA ILE A 524 -23.96 -11.64 -11.32
C ILE A 524 -23.13 -12.72 -10.60
N PRO A 525 -22.24 -13.44 -11.32
CA PRO A 525 -21.28 -14.33 -10.69
C PRO A 525 -20.41 -13.54 -9.69
N ASN A 526 -20.27 -14.08 -8.49
CA ASN A 526 -19.55 -13.42 -7.40
C ASN A 526 -18.75 -14.42 -6.59
N GLN A 527 -17.71 -13.92 -5.93
CA GLN A 527 -17.01 -14.62 -4.87
C GLN A 527 -17.45 -14.01 -3.53
N MET A 528 -17.82 -14.87 -2.57
CA MET A 528 -18.22 -14.44 -1.24
C MET A 528 -17.37 -15.13 -0.19
N THR A 529 -16.83 -14.34 0.75
CA THR A 529 -16.07 -14.84 1.89
C THR A 529 -16.69 -14.31 3.17
N LYS A 530 -16.73 -15.18 4.20
CA LYS A 530 -17.19 -14.83 5.55
C LYS A 530 -16.05 -15.08 6.52
N THR A 531 -15.78 -14.13 7.41
CA THR A 531 -14.75 -14.26 8.42
C THR A 531 -15.23 -13.67 9.73
N PHE A 532 -15.18 -14.47 10.79
CA PHE A 532 -15.42 -14.06 12.16
C PHE A 532 -14.18 -14.37 13.00
N MET A 533 -13.66 -13.36 13.71
CA MET A 533 -12.45 -13.48 14.54
C MET A 533 -12.47 -12.45 15.68
N PRO A 534 -11.74 -12.68 16.78
CA PRO A 534 -11.60 -11.67 17.82
C PRO A 534 -10.69 -10.51 17.36
N ASP A 535 -11.08 -9.28 17.67
CA ASP A 535 -10.19 -8.11 17.65
C ASP A 535 -9.43 -8.02 18.98
N SER A 536 -10.11 -8.36 20.08
CA SER A 536 -9.53 -8.57 21.42
C SER A 536 -10.42 -9.52 22.21
N TYR A 537 -9.84 -10.52 22.86
CA TYR A 537 -10.56 -11.42 23.75
C TYR A 537 -9.69 -11.67 24.97
N GLN A 538 -10.07 -11.08 26.10
CA GLN A 538 -9.25 -11.08 27.30
C GLN A 538 -10.04 -11.51 28.53
N ILE A 539 -9.39 -12.32 29.37
CA ILE A 539 -9.86 -12.70 30.70
C ILE A 539 -8.89 -12.10 31.71
N ALA A 540 -9.37 -11.23 32.61
CA ALA A 540 -8.54 -10.40 33.47
C ALA A 540 -8.90 -10.52 34.96
#